data_AF-A0A820VJK6-F1
#
_entry.id   AF-A0A820VJK6-F1
#
_cell.length_a   1.000
_cell.length_b   1.000
_cell.length_c   1.000
_cell.angle_alpha   90.00
_cell.angle_beta   90.00
_cell.angle_gamma   90.00
#
_symmetry.space_group_name_H-M   'P 1'
#
loop_
_entity.id
_entity.type
_entity.pdbx_description
1 polymer ?
#
loop_
_entity_poly.entity_id
_entity_poly.type
_entity_poly.pdbx_seq_one_letter_code
_entity_poly.pdbx_strand_id
1 'polypeptide(L)'
;MNDEIKHFPENVQKLLIDARIPMEQLKPIYYELTIGEHFPDDSIRLIEVNNSLIEELDKSKKLVIRGAHDDFATLCTSDQVFEIKSAETSNTLLLASPLDSSSVNKENGCIALTVNSILHSKLELTQCVPKLKRIRQLFEENPYRGHFDDEENSTRKITIENLRNEIQASDEAIDAYLKKLNVITINGHLRLLDFDFRTKLIEYIISIISMSI
;
A
#
# COMPACT_ATOMS: atom_id res chain seq x y z
N MET A 1 26.01 -24.54 -40.79
CA MET A 1 26.97 -25.42 -40.10
C MET A 1 27.82 -24.54 -39.22
N ASN A 2 27.36 -24.35 -37.98
CA ASN A 2 28.13 -23.81 -36.86
C ASN A 2 27.40 -24.40 -35.65
N ASP A 3 27.77 -25.63 -35.29
CA ASP A 3 27.40 -26.20 -34.01
C ASP A 3 28.21 -25.43 -32.97
N GLU A 4 27.60 -24.40 -32.39
CA GLU A 4 28.09 -23.83 -31.14
C GLU A 4 28.10 -24.96 -30.11
N ILE A 5 29.30 -25.45 -29.79
CA ILE A 5 29.52 -26.52 -28.83
C ILE A 5 28.93 -26.05 -27.49
N LYS A 6 27.82 -26.68 -27.08
CA LYS A 6 27.16 -26.41 -25.80
C LYS A 6 28.08 -26.83 -24.66
N HIS A 7 28.90 -25.91 -24.14
CA HIS A 7 29.84 -26.22 -23.06
C HIS A 7 29.17 -26.03 -21.69
N PHE A 8 28.48 -27.06 -21.22
CA PHE A 8 28.01 -27.11 -19.83
C PHE A 8 29.18 -27.48 -18.90
N PRO A 9 29.26 -26.95 -17.67
CA PRO A 9 30.24 -27.40 -16.67
C PRO A 9 30.09 -28.88 -16.31
N GLU A 10 31.17 -29.53 -15.87
CA GLU A 10 31.21 -30.98 -15.61
C GLU A 10 30.14 -31.46 -14.60
N ASN A 11 29.89 -30.68 -13.54
CA ASN A 11 28.86 -30.98 -12.55
C ASN A 11 27.44 -30.97 -13.17
N VAL A 12 27.18 -30.04 -14.10
CA VAL A 12 25.90 -29.96 -14.83
C VAL A 12 25.77 -31.13 -15.80
N GLN A 13 26.82 -31.47 -16.55
CA GLN A 13 26.81 -32.62 -17.46
C GLN A 13 26.49 -33.93 -16.71
N LYS A 14 27.12 -34.13 -15.55
CA LYS A 14 26.85 -35.30 -14.71
C LYS A 14 25.39 -35.36 -14.25
N LEU A 15 24.84 -34.23 -13.81
CA LEU A 15 23.43 -34.13 -13.41
C LEU A 15 22.47 -34.46 -14.57
N LEU A 16 22.78 -33.99 -15.78
CA LEU A 16 21.99 -34.26 -16.98
C LEU A 16 22.02 -35.76 -17.37
N ILE A 17 23.17 -36.40 -17.24
CA ILE A 17 23.34 -37.85 -17.46
C ILE A 17 22.51 -38.63 -16.43
N ASP A 18 22.64 -38.29 -15.15
CA ASP A 18 21.90 -38.94 -14.06
C ASP A 18 20.37 -38.78 -14.23
N ALA A 19 19.93 -37.61 -14.69
CA ALA A 19 18.54 -37.30 -14.99
C ALA A 19 18.04 -37.85 -16.35
N ARG A 20 18.93 -38.46 -17.17
CA ARG A 20 18.64 -38.97 -18.53
C ARG A 20 18.08 -37.91 -19.48
N ILE A 21 18.54 -36.67 -19.36
CA ILE A 21 18.11 -35.55 -20.21
C ILE A 21 19.05 -35.42 -21.42
N PRO A 22 18.54 -35.52 -22.66
CA PRO A 22 19.37 -35.36 -23.85
C PRO A 22 19.87 -33.92 -24.01
N MET A 23 21.20 -33.74 -24.11
CA MET A 23 21.82 -32.42 -24.26
C MET A 23 21.44 -31.70 -25.56
N GLU A 24 21.02 -32.43 -26.60
CA GLU A 24 20.56 -31.80 -27.85
C GLU A 24 19.29 -30.98 -27.64
N GLN A 25 18.44 -31.36 -26.67
CA GLN A 25 17.15 -30.72 -26.40
C GLN A 25 17.26 -29.44 -25.54
N LEU A 26 18.42 -29.19 -24.94
CA LEU A 26 18.61 -28.06 -24.03
C LEU A 26 19.01 -26.79 -24.77
N LYS A 27 18.43 -25.65 -24.38
CA LYS A 27 18.95 -24.35 -24.78
C LYS A 27 20.33 -24.14 -24.13
N PRO A 28 21.25 -23.38 -24.75
CA PRO A 28 22.56 -23.09 -24.19
C PRO A 28 22.50 -22.16 -22.96
N ILE A 29 21.30 -21.84 -22.46
CA ILE A 29 21.11 -20.99 -21.28
C ILE A 29 20.56 -21.86 -20.15
N TYR A 30 21.23 -21.85 -19.01
CA TYR A 30 20.76 -22.52 -17.80
C TYR A 30 20.84 -21.59 -16.58
N TYR A 31 19.95 -21.83 -15.61
CA TYR A 31 19.89 -21.07 -14.37
C TYR A 31 20.54 -21.87 -13.25
N GLU A 32 21.47 -21.25 -12.55
CA GLU A 32 22.01 -21.74 -11.29
C GLU A 32 21.30 -21.01 -10.16
N LEU A 33 20.59 -21.75 -9.31
CA LEU A 33 19.84 -21.20 -8.19
C LEU A 33 20.59 -21.46 -6.89
N THR A 34 20.94 -20.39 -6.18
CA THR A 34 21.46 -20.45 -4.81
C THR A 34 20.42 -19.91 -3.84
N ILE A 35 20.51 -20.29 -2.57
CA ILE A 35 19.61 -19.79 -1.53
C ILE A 35 20.28 -18.60 -0.84
N GLY A 36 19.55 -17.49 -0.69
CA GLY A 36 20.05 -16.29 -0.01
C GLY A 36 20.22 -16.49 1.50
N GLU A 37 21.05 -15.66 2.13
CA GLU A 37 21.37 -15.76 3.56
C GLU A 37 20.15 -15.59 4.49
N HIS A 38 19.13 -14.84 4.05
CA HIS A 38 17.91 -14.53 4.82
C HIS A 38 16.68 -15.23 4.26
N PHE A 39 16.82 -16.46 3.80
CA PHE A 39 15.72 -17.21 3.18
C PHE A 39 14.89 -18.02 4.18
N PRO A 40 13.54 -18.04 4.07
CA PRO A 40 12.73 -17.17 3.22
C PRO A 40 12.60 -15.77 3.82
N ASP A 41 12.64 -14.74 2.97
CA ASP A 41 12.33 -13.38 3.38
C ASP A 41 10.81 -13.14 3.37
N ASP A 42 10.19 -13.30 4.54
CA ASP A 42 8.75 -13.09 4.76
C ASP A 42 8.34 -11.60 4.78
N SER A 43 9.31 -10.68 4.79
CA SER A 43 9.03 -9.25 4.74
C SER A 43 8.63 -8.77 3.34
N ILE A 44 8.85 -9.60 2.32
CA ILE A 44 8.54 -9.28 0.92
C ILE A 44 7.17 -9.83 0.54
N ARG A 45 6.36 -9.00 -0.11
CA ARG A 45 5.05 -9.38 -0.67
C ARG A 45 4.93 -8.84 -2.09
N LEU A 46 4.29 -9.62 -2.97
CA LEU A 46 3.95 -9.17 -4.32
C LEU A 46 2.62 -8.44 -4.30
N ILE A 47 2.56 -7.29 -4.96
CA ILE A 47 1.33 -6.54 -5.21
C ILE A 47 1.11 -6.49 -6.71
N GLU A 48 -0.05 -6.94 -7.16
CA GLU A 48 -0.48 -6.78 -8.55
C GLU A 48 -1.00 -5.37 -8.77
N VAL A 49 -0.36 -4.66 -9.69
CA VAL A 49 -0.68 -3.28 -10.06
C VAL A 49 -1.10 -3.22 -11.52
N ASN A 50 -2.07 -2.36 -11.82
CA ASN A 50 -2.48 -2.09 -13.20
C ASN A 50 -1.62 -0.96 -13.81
N ASN A 51 -1.73 -0.77 -15.13
CA ASN A 51 -0.94 0.24 -15.84
C ASN A 51 -1.17 1.66 -15.30
N SER A 52 -2.39 2.02 -14.90
CA SER A 52 -2.64 3.34 -14.30
C SER A 52 -1.85 3.56 -13.02
N LEU A 53 -1.74 2.55 -12.15
CA LEU A 53 -0.96 2.65 -10.91
C LEU A 53 0.54 2.67 -11.18
N ILE A 54 1.01 1.95 -12.20
CA ILE A 54 2.41 2.02 -12.64
C ILE A 54 2.75 3.45 -13.08
N GLU A 55 1.90 4.08 -13.89
CA GLU A 55 2.11 5.48 -14.29
C GLU A 55 2.13 6.46 -13.11
N GLU A 56 1.35 6.19 -12.06
CA GLU A 56 1.36 7.02 -10.86
C GLU A 56 2.65 6.84 -10.04
N LEU A 57 3.13 5.60 -9.92
CA LEU A 57 4.41 5.28 -9.31
C LEU A 57 5.57 5.96 -10.05
N ASP A 58 5.57 5.91 -11.38
CA ASP A 58 6.59 6.55 -12.23
C ASP A 58 6.58 8.08 -12.08
N LYS A 59 5.41 8.68 -11.88
CA LYS A 59 5.25 10.12 -11.63
C LYS A 59 5.69 10.55 -10.22
N SER A 60 6.30 9.66 -9.44
CA SER A 60 6.68 9.88 -8.03
C SER A 60 5.50 10.30 -7.16
N LYS A 61 4.28 9.88 -7.50
CA LYS A 61 3.12 10.12 -6.66
C LYS A 61 3.19 9.21 -5.43
N LYS A 62 2.80 9.76 -4.28
CA LYS A 62 2.78 9.03 -3.01
C LYS A 62 1.62 8.05 -3.00
N LEU A 63 1.91 6.76 -2.83
CA LEU A 63 0.93 5.75 -2.46
C LEU A 63 0.95 5.55 -0.95
N VAL A 64 -0.23 5.43 -0.34
CA VAL A 64 -0.36 5.30 1.12
C VAL A 64 -1.28 4.13 1.45
N ILE A 65 -0.83 3.23 2.31
CA ILE A 65 -1.70 2.19 2.87
C ILE A 65 -2.46 2.76 4.07
N ARG A 66 -3.78 2.62 4.08
CA ARG A 66 -4.70 3.13 5.09
C ARG A 66 -5.69 2.07 5.54
N GLY A 67 -6.17 2.22 6.77
CA GLY A 67 -7.16 1.35 7.37
C GLY A 67 -7.04 1.34 8.89
N ALA A 68 -8.17 1.32 9.58
CA ALA A 68 -8.20 1.06 11.01
C ALA A 68 -7.81 -0.41 11.30
N HIS A 69 -7.50 -0.71 12.57
CA HIS A 69 -7.12 -2.06 13.01
C HIS A 69 -8.16 -3.14 12.66
N ASP A 70 -9.45 -2.79 12.71
CA ASP A 70 -10.55 -3.73 12.46
C ASP A 70 -11.09 -3.65 11.02
N ASP A 71 -10.46 -2.84 10.17
CA ASP A 71 -10.81 -2.68 8.75
C ASP A 71 -9.81 -3.43 7.85
N PHE A 72 -10.23 -3.78 6.63
CA PHE A 72 -9.29 -4.23 5.60
C PHE A 72 -8.30 -3.12 5.22
N ALA A 73 -7.12 -3.48 4.74
CA ALA A 73 -6.17 -2.48 4.25
C ALA A 73 -6.61 -1.93 2.87
N THR A 74 -6.36 -0.64 2.65
CA THR A 74 -6.59 0.02 1.35
C THR A 74 -5.33 0.74 0.90
N LEU A 75 -5.04 0.70 -0.39
CA LEU A 75 -4.01 1.50 -1.04
C LEU A 75 -4.67 2.76 -1.61
N CYS A 76 -4.21 3.93 -1.18
CA CYS A 76 -4.76 5.21 -1.59
C CYS A 76 -3.75 5.98 -2.43
N THR A 77 -4.24 6.53 -3.54
CA THR A 77 -3.56 7.54 -4.36
C THR A 77 -4.08 8.93 -3.96
N SER A 78 -3.76 9.98 -4.71
CA SER A 78 -4.36 11.32 -4.54
C SER A 78 -5.90 11.31 -4.71
N ASP A 79 -6.43 10.44 -5.55
CA ASP A 79 -7.82 10.55 -6.01
C ASP A 79 -8.56 9.21 -6.06
N GLN A 80 -7.85 8.11 -5.85
CA GLN A 80 -8.40 6.76 -5.93
C GLN A 80 -8.08 5.95 -4.69
N VAL A 81 -8.95 4.99 -4.41
CA VAL A 81 -8.82 4.05 -3.28
C VAL A 81 -8.98 2.64 -3.82
N PHE A 82 -8.07 1.76 -3.42
CA PHE A 82 -8.06 0.36 -3.81
C PHE A 82 -8.09 -0.51 -2.56
N GLU A 83 -9.03 -1.43 -2.48
CA GLU A 83 -9.03 -2.48 -1.47
C GLU A 83 -7.92 -3.48 -1.76
N ILE A 84 -7.14 -3.85 -0.73
CA ILE A 84 -6.06 -4.83 -0.82
C ILE A 84 -6.60 -6.19 -0.39
N LYS A 85 -6.49 -7.20 -1.26
CA LYS A 85 -6.89 -8.59 -0.97
C LYS A 85 -5.75 -9.56 -1.21
N SER A 86 -5.58 -10.52 -0.31
CA SER A 86 -4.63 -11.61 -0.54
C SER A 86 -5.28 -12.69 -1.41
N ALA A 87 -4.62 -13.05 -2.50
CA ALA A 87 -5.01 -14.13 -3.41
C ALA A 87 -3.92 -15.21 -3.40
N GLU A 88 -4.29 -16.43 -3.00
CA GLU A 88 -3.39 -17.59 -3.05
C GLU A 88 -3.09 -17.98 -4.50
N THR A 89 -1.87 -18.41 -4.74
CA THR A 89 -1.44 -18.92 -6.04
C THR A 89 -1.39 -20.45 -5.98
N SER A 90 -1.90 -21.13 -7.01
CA SER A 90 -1.77 -22.59 -7.13
C SER A 90 -0.33 -23.06 -7.39
N ASN A 91 0.53 -22.12 -7.81
CA ASN A 91 1.94 -22.35 -8.09
C ASN A 91 2.81 -21.69 -7.02
N THR A 92 3.97 -22.29 -6.79
CA THR A 92 5.06 -21.69 -6.00
C THR A 92 5.79 -20.64 -6.84
N LEU A 93 5.87 -19.41 -6.34
CA LEU A 93 6.67 -18.36 -6.94
C LEU A 93 7.99 -18.23 -6.20
N LEU A 94 9.10 -18.27 -6.93
CA LEU A 94 10.42 -18.01 -6.39
C LEU A 94 10.80 -16.56 -6.70
N LEU A 95 11.03 -15.77 -5.66
CA LEU A 95 11.61 -14.44 -5.82
C LEU A 95 13.12 -14.59 -5.83
N ALA A 96 13.75 -14.30 -6.98
CA ALA A 96 15.17 -14.45 -7.16
C ALA A 96 15.81 -13.19 -7.74
N SER A 97 16.99 -12.84 -7.25
CA SER A 97 17.79 -11.70 -7.71
C SER A 97 19.07 -12.19 -8.40
N PRO A 98 19.58 -11.48 -9.42
CA PRO A 98 20.90 -11.80 -9.99
C PRO A 98 21.99 -11.71 -8.92
N LEU A 99 22.91 -12.68 -8.89
CA LEU A 99 23.98 -12.73 -7.88
C LEU A 99 24.94 -11.53 -8.00
N ASP A 100 25.11 -10.99 -9.22
CA ASP A 100 25.75 -9.70 -9.54
C ASP A 100 25.30 -9.19 -10.92
N SER A 101 25.31 -7.88 -11.16
CA SER A 101 25.02 -7.33 -12.50
C SER A 101 26.08 -7.67 -13.56
N SER A 102 27.24 -8.17 -13.13
CA SER A 102 28.37 -8.63 -13.95
C SER A 102 28.49 -10.16 -14.07
N SER A 103 27.69 -10.96 -13.35
CA SER A 103 27.84 -12.42 -13.27
C SER A 103 27.07 -13.21 -14.33
N VAL A 104 26.64 -12.55 -15.41
CA VAL A 104 26.33 -13.29 -16.64
C VAL A 104 27.68 -13.72 -17.23
N ASN A 105 28.15 -14.91 -16.88
CA ASN A 105 29.20 -15.60 -17.63
C ASN A 105 28.63 -15.94 -19.01
N LYS A 106 28.61 -14.93 -19.90
CA LYS A 106 28.11 -15.03 -21.28
C LYS A 106 28.83 -16.11 -22.07
N GLU A 107 30.04 -16.49 -21.66
CA GLU A 107 30.86 -17.52 -22.30
C GLU A 107 30.25 -18.92 -22.21
N ASN A 108 29.49 -19.24 -21.15
CA ASN A 108 28.90 -20.57 -20.94
C ASN A 108 27.36 -20.57 -20.85
N GLY A 109 26.70 -19.41 -21.00
CA GLY A 109 25.25 -19.27 -20.90
C GLY A 109 24.67 -19.55 -19.51
N CYS A 110 25.49 -19.51 -18.45
CA CYS A 110 25.04 -19.62 -17.07
C CYS A 110 24.47 -18.30 -16.57
N ILE A 111 23.27 -18.34 -15.98
CA ILE A 111 22.69 -17.22 -15.23
C ILE A 111 22.54 -17.64 -13.77
N ALA A 112 23.40 -17.10 -12.91
CA ALA A 112 23.34 -17.33 -11.46
C ALA A 112 22.32 -16.39 -10.81
N LEU A 113 21.35 -16.97 -10.10
CA LEU A 113 20.32 -16.26 -9.34
C LEU A 113 20.33 -16.72 -7.88
N THR A 114 20.14 -15.77 -6.98
CA THR A 114 19.92 -16.03 -5.56
C THR A 114 18.44 -15.97 -5.27
N VAL A 115 17.87 -17.06 -4.78
CA VAL A 115 16.47 -17.12 -4.31
C VAL A 115 16.39 -16.46 -2.94
N ASN A 116 15.65 -15.37 -2.86
CA ASN A 116 15.45 -14.56 -1.65
C ASN A 116 14.21 -15.01 -0.86
N SER A 117 13.15 -15.43 -1.53
CA SER A 117 11.90 -15.82 -0.87
C SER A 117 11.05 -16.77 -1.71
N ILE A 118 10.14 -17.48 -1.04
CA ILE A 118 9.09 -18.29 -1.66
C ILE A 118 7.74 -17.63 -1.37
N LEU A 119 6.98 -17.36 -2.42
CA LEU A 119 5.68 -16.72 -2.31
C LEU A 119 4.57 -17.69 -2.76
N HIS A 120 3.55 -17.79 -1.92
CA HIS A 120 2.34 -18.60 -2.15
C HIS A 120 1.07 -17.74 -2.31
N SER A 121 1.23 -16.42 -2.25
CA SER A 121 0.14 -15.48 -2.46
C SER A 121 0.66 -14.17 -3.02
N LYS A 122 -0.24 -13.45 -3.67
CA LYS A 122 -0.07 -12.07 -4.11
C LYS A 122 -1.16 -11.20 -3.51
N LEU A 123 -0.92 -9.90 -3.43
CA LEU A 123 -1.91 -8.91 -3.07
C LEU A 123 -2.53 -8.35 -4.34
N GLU A 124 -3.84 -8.42 -4.46
CA GLU A 124 -4.62 -7.86 -5.56
C GLU A 124 -5.28 -6.56 -5.12
N LEU A 125 -5.38 -5.61 -6.05
CA LEU A 125 -5.95 -4.29 -5.83
C LEU A 125 -7.28 -4.17 -6.56
N THR A 126 -8.37 -3.93 -5.81
CA THR A 126 -9.69 -3.68 -6.38
C THR A 126 -10.12 -2.25 -6.10
N GLN A 127 -10.37 -1.45 -7.13
CA GLN A 127 -10.84 -0.08 -6.94
C GLN A 127 -12.16 -0.06 -6.15
N CYS A 128 -12.25 0.80 -5.14
CA CYS A 128 -13.41 0.88 -4.25
C CYS A 128 -13.81 2.32 -3.95
N VAL A 129 -14.99 2.49 -3.36
CA VAL A 129 -15.53 3.80 -3.01
C VAL A 129 -14.96 4.26 -1.65
N PRO A 130 -14.49 5.51 -1.52
CA PRO A 130 -13.99 6.05 -0.25
C PRO A 130 -15.04 5.94 0.89
N LYS A 131 -14.64 5.44 2.05
CA LYS A 131 -15.55 5.23 3.20
C LYS A 131 -15.73 6.47 4.08
N LEU A 132 -16.11 7.59 3.46
CA LEU A 132 -16.24 8.90 4.15
C LEU A 132 -17.34 8.94 5.21
N LYS A 133 -18.35 8.06 5.15
CA LYS A 133 -19.44 8.02 6.14
C LYS A 133 -18.94 7.83 7.58
N ARG A 134 -17.85 7.08 7.76
CA ARG A 134 -17.21 6.85 9.06
C ARG A 134 -16.74 8.15 9.71
N ILE A 135 -16.28 9.12 8.92
CA ILE A 135 -15.88 10.45 9.42
C ILE A 135 -17.04 11.12 10.16
N ARG A 136 -18.26 11.06 9.59
CA ARG A 136 -19.43 11.68 10.21
C ARG A 136 -19.78 10.99 11.53
N GLN A 137 -19.78 9.66 11.56
CA GLN A 137 -20.06 8.87 12.76
C GLN A 137 -19.08 9.21 13.89
N LEU A 138 -17.78 9.27 13.58
CA LEU A 138 -16.73 9.62 14.55
C LEU A 138 -16.97 10.99 15.20
N PHE A 139 -17.44 11.98 14.42
CA PHE A 139 -17.72 13.32 14.96
C PHE A 139 -19.08 13.44 15.65
N GLU A 140 -20.07 12.62 15.27
CA GLU A 140 -21.38 12.58 15.94
C GLU A 140 -21.33 11.89 17.30
N GLU A 141 -20.36 11.00 17.52
CA GLU A 141 -20.10 10.39 18.84
C GLU A 141 -19.57 11.39 19.87
N ASN A 142 -18.90 12.46 19.41
CA ASN A 142 -18.29 13.47 20.29
C ASN A 142 -18.33 14.88 19.67
N PRO A 143 -19.53 15.49 19.54
CA PRO A 143 -19.66 16.84 18.99
C PRO A 143 -19.18 17.89 20.00
N TYR A 144 -18.67 19.01 19.50
CA TYR A 144 -18.22 20.12 20.33
C TYR A 144 -19.40 20.97 20.80
N ARG A 145 -19.60 21.05 22.12
CA ARG A 145 -20.66 21.84 22.76
C ARG A 145 -20.18 23.09 23.48
N GLY A 146 -18.88 23.38 23.43
CA GLY A 146 -18.26 24.53 24.08
C GLY A 146 -16.98 24.16 24.82
N HIS A 147 -16.26 25.19 25.26
CA HIS A 147 -14.94 25.03 25.86
C HIS A 147 -14.94 24.18 27.13
N PHE A 148 -15.87 24.44 28.05
CA PHE A 148 -15.97 23.72 29.32
C PHE A 148 -16.26 22.23 29.13
N ASP A 149 -17.21 21.89 28.24
CA ASP A 149 -17.57 20.50 27.94
C ASP A 149 -16.42 19.72 27.26
N ASP A 150 -15.64 20.39 26.39
CA ASP A 150 -14.51 19.77 25.68
C ASP A 150 -13.24 19.59 26.54
N GLU A 151 -13.12 20.35 27.64
CA GLU A 151 -12.06 20.15 28.63
C GLU A 151 -12.39 19.01 29.61
N GLU A 152 -13.65 18.91 30.03
CA GLU A 152 -14.11 17.83 30.92
C GLU A 152 -14.22 16.47 30.20
N ASN A 153 -14.61 16.47 28.92
CA ASN A 153 -14.65 15.26 28.10
C ASN A 153 -13.26 14.90 27.54
N SER A 154 -12.60 13.92 28.17
CA SER A 154 -11.38 13.28 27.67
C SER A 154 -11.64 12.29 26.50
N THR A 155 -12.85 12.26 25.96
CA THR A 155 -13.22 11.34 24.87
C THR A 155 -12.45 11.67 23.58
N ARG A 156 -12.08 10.60 22.86
CA ARG A 156 -11.15 10.53 21.70
C ARG A 156 -11.06 11.86 20.92
N LYS A 157 -10.05 12.67 21.23
CA LYS A 157 -9.76 13.88 20.45
C LYS A 157 -9.09 13.46 19.13
N ILE A 158 -9.78 13.70 18.02
CA ILE A 158 -9.32 13.27 16.69
C ILE A 158 -8.39 14.34 16.11
N THR A 159 -7.18 13.94 15.71
CA THR A 159 -6.28 14.78 14.90
C THR A 159 -6.45 14.48 13.42
N ILE A 160 -5.97 15.37 12.56
CA ILE A 160 -6.02 15.14 11.11
C ILE A 160 -5.15 13.95 10.69
N GLU A 161 -4.01 13.75 11.35
CA GLU A 161 -3.11 12.62 11.08
C GLU A 161 -3.77 11.29 11.42
N ASN A 162 -4.38 11.19 12.61
CA ASN A 162 -5.07 9.97 13.04
C ASN A 162 -6.24 9.66 12.11
N LEU A 163 -7.03 10.68 11.75
CA LEU A 163 -8.15 10.51 10.82
C LEU A 163 -7.69 10.01 9.45
N ARG A 164 -6.61 10.58 8.90
CA ARG A 164 -6.08 10.17 7.59
C ARG A 164 -5.51 8.76 7.58
N ASN A 165 -4.98 8.28 8.70
CA ASN A 165 -4.48 6.90 8.79
C ASN A 165 -5.60 5.86 8.91
N GLU A 166 -6.68 6.19 9.65
CA GLU A 166 -7.78 5.27 9.90
C GLU A 166 -8.81 5.21 8.76
N ILE A 167 -9.03 6.32 8.04
CA ILE A 167 -10.07 6.40 7.01
C ILE A 167 -9.56 5.91 5.66
N GLN A 168 -10.29 4.95 5.08
CA GLN A 168 -10.10 4.42 3.74
C GLN A 168 -10.57 5.43 2.67
N ALA A 169 -9.82 6.51 2.48
CA ALA A 169 -10.07 7.58 1.53
C ALA A 169 -8.77 8.31 1.17
N SER A 170 -8.73 8.99 0.02
CA SER A 170 -7.63 9.91 -0.30
C SER A 170 -7.68 11.19 0.56
N ASP A 171 -6.57 11.91 0.65
CA ASP A 171 -6.49 13.15 1.44
C ASP A 171 -7.45 14.21 0.90
N GLU A 172 -7.52 14.35 -0.41
CA GLU A 172 -8.41 15.26 -1.11
C GLU A 172 -9.88 14.96 -0.79
N ALA A 173 -10.25 13.67 -0.75
CA ALA A 173 -11.61 13.24 -0.42
C ALA A 173 -11.95 13.51 1.05
N ILE A 174 -11.01 13.27 1.97
CA ILE A 174 -11.17 13.57 3.40
C ILE A 174 -11.34 15.08 3.60
N ASP A 175 -10.45 15.89 3.04
CA ASP A 175 -10.47 17.34 3.19
C ASP A 175 -11.75 17.96 2.62
N ALA A 176 -12.20 17.49 1.45
CA ALA A 176 -13.47 17.92 0.85
C ALA A 176 -14.67 17.56 1.75
N TYR A 177 -14.64 16.38 2.37
CA TYR A 177 -15.72 15.93 3.25
C TYR A 177 -15.75 16.66 4.59
N LEU A 178 -14.59 16.93 5.19
CA LEU A 178 -14.47 17.75 6.40
C LEU A 178 -15.04 19.15 6.19
N LYS A 179 -14.70 19.80 5.06
CA LYS A 179 -15.28 21.09 4.66
C LYS A 179 -16.80 21.00 4.52
N LYS A 180 -17.32 19.96 3.86
CA LYS A 180 -18.77 19.75 3.72
C LYS A 180 -19.50 19.62 5.06
N LEU A 181 -18.86 19.02 6.06
CA LEU A 181 -19.42 18.87 7.40
C LEU A 181 -19.27 20.13 8.27
N ASN A 182 -18.53 21.15 7.80
CA ASN A 182 -18.11 22.30 8.60
C ASN A 182 -17.35 21.88 9.87
N VAL A 183 -16.47 20.88 9.74
CA VAL A 183 -15.54 20.50 10.80
C VAL A 183 -14.47 21.58 10.92
N ILE A 184 -14.18 21.98 12.15
CA ILE A 184 -13.17 23.00 12.46
C ILE A 184 -12.08 22.43 13.35
N THR A 185 -10.94 23.10 13.40
CA THR A 185 -9.83 22.72 14.28
C THR A 185 -9.82 23.61 15.51
N ILE A 186 -9.91 23.01 16.70
CA ILE A 186 -9.80 23.67 17.99
C ILE A 186 -8.67 23.00 18.76
N ASN A 187 -7.66 23.77 19.19
CA ASN A 187 -6.51 23.27 19.95
C ASN A 187 -5.80 22.05 19.30
N GLY A 188 -5.68 22.05 17.96
CA GLY A 188 -5.05 20.95 17.22
C GLY A 188 -5.95 19.72 16.98
N HIS A 189 -7.22 19.77 17.40
CA HIS A 189 -8.17 18.68 17.24
C HIS A 189 -9.33 19.05 16.33
N LEU A 190 -9.75 18.10 15.50
CA LEU A 190 -10.91 18.23 14.64
C LEU A 190 -12.19 18.13 15.47
N ARG A 191 -13.14 19.04 15.21
CA ARG A 191 -14.40 19.16 15.93
C ARG A 191 -15.56 19.52 15.02
N LEU A 192 -16.66 18.79 15.19
CA LEU A 192 -17.95 19.15 14.61
C LEU A 192 -18.76 19.90 15.66
N LEU A 193 -19.18 21.13 15.34
CA LEU A 193 -20.01 21.93 16.23
C LEU A 193 -21.40 21.29 16.39
N ASP A 194 -21.83 21.09 17.63
CA ASP A 194 -23.20 20.72 17.96
C ASP A 194 -24.20 21.77 17.43
N PHE A 195 -25.43 21.35 17.16
CA PHE A 195 -26.47 22.23 16.59
C PHE A 195 -26.77 23.43 17.51
N ASP A 196 -26.91 23.21 18.81
CA ASP A 196 -27.26 24.28 19.75
C ASP A 196 -26.12 25.28 19.89
N PHE A 197 -24.88 24.76 19.97
CA PHE A 197 -23.69 25.60 20.03
C PHE A 197 -23.53 26.43 18.75
N ARG A 198 -23.73 25.80 17.58
CA ARG A 198 -23.64 26.47 16.29
C ARG A 198 -24.68 27.59 16.14
N THR A 199 -25.90 27.37 16.60
CA THR A 199 -26.97 28.38 16.58
C THR A 199 -26.60 29.58 17.45
N LYS A 200 -26.19 29.32 18.70
CA LYS A 200 -25.72 30.38 19.62
C LYS A 200 -24.53 31.14 19.07
N LEU A 201 -23.58 30.46 18.43
CA LEU A 201 -22.42 31.08 17.81
C LEU A 201 -22.83 32.03 16.68
N ILE A 202 -23.75 31.61 15.81
CA ILE A 202 -24.24 32.43 14.70
C ILE A 202 -24.99 33.66 15.24
N GLU A 203 -25.88 33.49 16.22
CA GLU A 203 -26.59 34.60 16.87
C GLU A 203 -25.61 35.60 17.49
N TYR A 204 -24.58 35.11 18.18
CA TYR A 204 -23.53 35.94 18.75
C TYR A 204 -22.75 36.73 17.69
N ILE A 205 -22.32 36.08 16.61
CA ILE A 205 -21.63 36.74 15.49
C ILE A 205 -22.52 37.82 14.88
N ILE A 206 -23.80 37.53 14.64
CA ILE A 206 -24.77 38.50 14.11
C ILE A 206 -24.92 39.69 15.07
N SER A 207 -24.98 39.45 16.38
CA SER A 207 -25.11 40.51 17.38
C SER A 207 -23.91 41.46 17.38
N ILE A 208 -22.68 40.92 17.27
CA ILE A 208 -21.46 41.73 17.21
C ILE A 208 -21.45 42.60 15.95
N ILE A 209 -21.80 42.02 14.81
CA ILE A 209 -21.83 42.74 13.53
C ILE A 209 -22.87 43.86 13.59
N SER A 210 -24.06 43.57 14.15
CA SER A 210 -25.16 44.55 14.25
C SER A 210 -24.89 45.67 15.25
N MET A 211 -24.04 45.45 16.26
CA MET A 211 -23.59 46.49 17.19
C MET A 211 -22.41 47.32 16.66
N SER A 212 -21.79 46.89 15.55
CA SER A 212 -20.61 47.54 14.95
C SER A 212 -20.95 48.38 13.70
N ILE A 213 -22.23 48.51 13.37
CA ILE A 213 -22.79 49.36 12.29
C ILE A 213 -23.68 50.41 12.95
#